data_AF-A0A9P7FUN8-F1
#
_entry.id   AF-A0A9P7FUN8-F1
#
_cell.length_a   1.000
_cell.length_b   1.000
_cell.length_c   1.000
_cell.angle_alpha   90.00
_cell.angle_beta   90.00
_cell.angle_gamma   90.00
#
_symmetry.space_group_name_H-M   'P 1'
#
loop_
_entity.id
_entity.type
_entity.pdbx_description
1 polymer ?
#
loop_
_entity_poly.entity_id
_entity_poly.type
_entity_poly.pdbx_seq_one_letter_code
_entity_poly.pdbx_strand_id
1 'polypeptide(L)'
;MQVIQTSVLLKYSGLFAFLQRQASNVAHEVQRSYVGAARVYYETGFRRYARSLGWIKARSVEKNESIVSSEREKDLHVDVQRLEYSKIEGPSITLAYMADDKTHKEPLEALLRSLLLVFMDNATAEYTFVKAFFSFETTLNTQESTQATLSPTSLLSPDRATFADHRSVSGSDYGGQQSRPASIVDTIAAAEASKKEEKANFDAIWKQIMDPVLVYCETFLKSVLDPIPPAVPLLTMIRLMEDVVLEVQKRNCPPVEFFVFGLRLQMWPVFQKIMAENAEALKKLAEEQEEETMIFSNLLRLRQELTKLILRHSNLIKDVVGQATAQSAIYQSLLQGLSQGTHLSAHPKSQQEIAYWANLEEETRRKILSAGRRSQR
;
A
#
# COMPACT_ATOMS: atom_id res chain seq x y z
N MET A 1 7.37 28.21 -3.75
CA MET A 1 6.04 28.43 -4.35
C MET A 1 4.99 28.81 -3.30
N GLN A 2 4.73 27.97 -2.30
CA GLN A 2 3.70 28.21 -1.26
C GLN A 2 3.78 29.59 -0.59
N VAL A 3 4.97 30.07 -0.21
CA VAL A 3 5.11 31.42 0.38
C VAL A 3 4.63 32.53 -0.56
N ILE A 4 4.95 32.45 -1.86
CA ILE A 4 4.53 33.46 -2.85
C ILE A 4 3.02 33.38 -3.06
N GLN A 5 2.47 32.17 -3.14
CA GLN A 5 1.03 31.94 -3.24
C GLN A 5 0.28 32.59 -2.07
N THR A 6 0.68 32.31 -0.83
CA THR A 6 -0.05 32.77 0.37
C THR A 6 0.23 34.23 0.71
N SER A 7 1.48 34.68 0.62
CA SER A 7 1.87 36.02 1.08
C SER A 7 1.71 37.12 0.03
N VAL A 8 1.66 36.75 -1.25
CA VAL A 8 1.56 37.70 -2.37
C VAL A 8 0.29 37.45 -3.17
N LEU A 9 0.19 36.32 -3.88
CA LEU A 9 -0.85 36.13 -4.90
C LEU A 9 -2.26 36.16 -4.32
N LEU A 10 -2.52 35.46 -3.20
CA LEU A 10 -3.85 35.44 -2.59
C LEU A 10 -4.36 36.84 -2.19
N LYS A 11 -3.48 37.81 -1.91
CA LYS A 11 -3.90 39.20 -1.60
C LYS A 11 -4.48 39.93 -2.82
N TYR A 12 -4.16 39.46 -4.02
CA TYR A 12 -4.60 40.03 -5.29
C TYR A 12 -5.69 39.18 -5.97
N SER A 13 -6.33 38.25 -5.27
CA SER A 13 -7.45 37.47 -5.82
C SER A 13 -8.58 38.38 -6.36
N GLY A 14 -8.92 39.45 -5.63
CA GLY A 14 -9.91 40.44 -6.08
C GLY A 14 -9.51 41.18 -7.36
N LEU A 15 -8.21 41.40 -7.59
CA LEU A 15 -7.72 41.96 -8.86
C LEU A 15 -7.90 40.97 -10.01
N PHE A 16 -7.62 39.68 -9.76
CA PHE A 16 -7.88 38.64 -10.76
C PHE A 16 -9.37 38.56 -11.11
N ALA A 17 -10.26 38.60 -10.11
CA ALA A 17 -11.71 38.64 -10.32
C ALA A 17 -12.14 39.88 -11.14
N PHE A 18 -11.56 41.05 -10.85
CA PHE A 18 -11.79 42.27 -11.65
C PHE A 18 -11.35 42.09 -13.12
N LEU A 19 -10.14 41.55 -13.34
CA LEU A 19 -9.63 41.27 -14.68
C LEU A 19 -10.51 40.28 -15.42
N GLN A 20 -11.02 39.24 -14.75
CA GLN A 20 -11.88 38.26 -15.39
C GLN A 20 -13.20 38.85 -15.90
N ARG A 21 -13.73 39.88 -15.22
CA ARG A 21 -14.95 40.59 -15.63
C ARG A 21 -14.70 41.63 -16.73
N GLN A 22 -13.62 42.40 -16.61
CA GLN A 22 -13.38 43.58 -17.47
C GLN A 22 -12.45 43.29 -18.67
N ALA A 23 -11.58 42.29 -18.56
CA ALA A 23 -10.57 41.94 -19.54
C ALA A 23 -10.25 40.44 -19.50
N SER A 24 -11.22 39.60 -19.85
CA SER A 24 -11.11 38.13 -19.77
C SER A 24 -9.87 37.57 -20.49
N ASN A 25 -9.48 38.13 -21.64
CA ASN A 25 -8.27 37.74 -22.35
C ASN A 25 -7.00 37.88 -21.48
N VAL A 26 -6.87 38.99 -20.75
CA VAL A 26 -5.74 39.25 -19.86
C VAL A 26 -5.77 38.32 -18.66
N ALA A 27 -6.96 38.06 -18.09
CA ALA A 27 -7.11 37.08 -17.01
C ALA A 27 -6.66 35.67 -17.45
N HIS A 28 -7.02 35.24 -18.66
CA HIS A 28 -6.56 33.97 -19.23
C HIS A 28 -5.03 33.94 -19.44
N GLU A 29 -4.41 35.04 -19.86
CA GLU A 29 -2.95 35.15 -19.97
C GLU A 29 -2.25 35.04 -18.61
N VAL A 30 -2.79 35.69 -17.58
CA VAL A 30 -2.27 35.59 -16.19
C VAL A 30 -2.39 34.15 -15.69
N GLN A 31 -3.56 33.52 -15.84
CA GLN A 31 -3.78 32.13 -15.45
C GLN A 31 -2.81 31.19 -16.20
N ARG A 32 -2.66 31.33 -17.52
CA ARG A 32 -1.74 30.51 -18.33
C ARG A 32 -0.29 30.68 -17.88
N SER A 33 0.12 31.93 -17.61
CA SER A 33 1.48 32.24 -17.13
C SER A 33 1.75 31.62 -15.77
N TYR A 34 0.77 31.71 -14.85
CA TYR A 34 0.84 31.04 -13.55
C TYR A 34 0.97 29.52 -13.71
N VAL A 35 0.10 28.89 -14.50
CA VAL A 35 0.11 27.44 -14.75
C VAL A 35 1.46 27.00 -15.30
N GLY A 36 2.02 27.74 -16.28
CA GLY A 36 3.34 27.45 -16.83
C GLY A 36 4.46 27.52 -15.78
N ALA A 37 4.47 28.58 -14.96
CA ALA A 37 5.47 28.75 -13.91
C ALA A 37 5.36 27.67 -12.81
N ALA A 38 4.14 27.40 -12.34
CA ALA A 38 3.86 26.39 -11.34
C ALA A 38 4.27 24.98 -11.83
N ARG A 39 3.91 24.64 -13.08
CA ARG A 39 4.29 23.37 -13.71
C ARG A 39 5.80 23.18 -13.73
N VAL A 40 6.56 24.17 -14.21
CA VAL A 40 8.03 24.09 -14.28
C VAL A 40 8.65 23.95 -12.89
N TYR A 41 8.11 24.68 -11.89
CA TYR A 41 8.56 24.59 -10.50
C TYR A 41 8.40 23.17 -9.96
N TYR A 42 7.19 22.62 -10.02
CA TYR A 42 6.91 21.30 -9.47
C TYR A 42 7.61 20.19 -10.26
N GLU A 43 7.58 20.25 -11.60
CA GLU A 43 8.28 19.30 -12.45
C GLU A 43 9.78 19.24 -12.13
N THR A 44 10.43 20.40 -12.01
CA THR A 44 11.86 20.46 -11.71
C THR A 44 12.17 19.91 -10.33
N GLY A 45 11.36 20.25 -9.33
CA GLY A 45 11.50 19.74 -7.96
C GLY A 45 11.35 18.22 -7.90
N PHE A 46 10.24 17.69 -8.39
CA PHE A 46 9.95 16.24 -8.35
C PHE A 46 10.91 15.41 -9.19
N ARG A 47 11.32 15.89 -10.37
CA ARG A 47 12.34 15.22 -11.18
C ARG A 47 13.66 15.04 -10.42
N ARG A 48 14.11 16.08 -9.71
CA ARG A 48 15.35 16.02 -8.91
C ARG A 48 15.16 15.14 -7.67
N TYR A 49 14.03 15.29 -6.98
CA TYR A 49 13.75 14.55 -5.76
C TYR A 49 13.60 13.04 -6.01
N ALA A 50 12.75 12.64 -6.96
CA ALA A 50 12.56 11.23 -7.33
C ALA A 50 13.87 10.57 -7.79
N ARG A 51 14.74 11.31 -8.51
CA ARG A 51 16.07 10.83 -8.87
C ARG A 51 16.95 10.59 -7.65
N SER A 52 16.94 11.51 -6.69
CA SER A 52 17.73 11.41 -5.45
C SER A 52 17.30 10.21 -4.61
N LEU A 53 15.98 10.00 -4.46
CA LEU A 53 15.43 8.80 -3.82
C LEU A 53 15.81 7.52 -4.59
N GLY A 54 15.84 7.57 -5.93
CA GLY A 54 16.31 6.47 -6.76
C GLY A 54 17.78 6.09 -6.52
N TRP A 55 18.65 7.08 -6.26
CA TRP A 55 20.05 6.82 -5.88
C TRP A 55 20.19 6.16 -4.51
N ILE A 56 19.39 6.56 -3.53
CA ILE A 56 19.39 5.95 -2.19
C ILE A 56 18.84 4.52 -2.29
N LYS A 57 17.75 4.32 -3.03
CA LYS A 57 17.15 3.00 -3.29
C LYS A 57 18.17 2.00 -3.82
N ALA A 58 19.02 2.42 -4.76
CA ALA A 58 20.02 1.53 -5.37
C ALA A 58 21.04 0.96 -4.37
N ARG A 59 21.10 1.47 -3.13
CA ARG A 59 22.02 1.04 -2.07
C ARG A 59 21.43 -0.01 -1.12
N SER A 60 20.11 -0.18 -1.12
CA SER A 60 19.34 -1.05 -0.22
C SER A 60 18.46 -2.01 -1.02
N VAL A 61 19.07 -2.98 -1.71
CA VAL A 61 18.33 -3.99 -2.48
C VAL A 61 17.94 -5.14 -1.56
N GLU A 62 16.69 -5.14 -1.11
CA GLU A 62 16.08 -6.26 -0.40
C GLU A 62 15.47 -7.24 -1.41
N LYS A 63 15.76 -8.54 -1.26
CA LYS A 63 15.23 -9.58 -2.13
C LYS A 63 13.95 -10.16 -1.52
N ASN A 64 12.95 -10.42 -2.35
CA ASN A 64 11.79 -11.21 -1.93
C ASN A 64 12.21 -12.68 -1.80
N GLU A 65 12.17 -13.19 -0.57
CA GLU A 65 12.48 -14.58 -0.24
C GLU A 65 11.23 -15.29 0.30
N SER A 66 11.09 -16.58 -0.01
CA SER A 66 9.96 -17.36 0.50
C SER A 66 10.08 -17.55 2.01
N ILE A 67 8.93 -17.56 2.70
CA ILE A 67 8.87 -17.73 4.16
C ILE A 67 9.50 -19.03 4.65
N VAL A 68 9.58 -20.05 3.78
CA VAL A 68 10.14 -21.37 4.09
C VAL A 68 11.67 -21.42 3.87
N SER A 69 12.25 -20.48 3.13
CA SER A 69 13.67 -20.53 2.72
C SER A 69 14.65 -20.01 3.77
N SER A 70 14.18 -19.40 4.87
CA SER A 70 15.06 -18.84 5.91
C SER A 70 15.57 -19.93 6.87
N GLU A 71 16.80 -20.40 6.64
CA GLU A 71 17.51 -21.32 7.56
C GLU A 71 18.21 -20.60 8.72
N ARG A 72 18.29 -19.27 8.70
CA ARG A 72 19.04 -18.47 9.71
C ARG A 72 18.07 -17.76 10.65
N GLU A 73 18.23 -17.98 11.96
CA GLU A 73 17.42 -17.31 13.00
C GLU A 73 17.47 -15.77 12.93
N LYS A 74 18.56 -15.18 12.40
CA LYS A 74 18.68 -13.72 12.21
C LYS A 74 17.75 -13.15 11.14
N ASP A 75 17.33 -13.97 10.17
CA ASP A 75 16.46 -13.54 9.07
C ASP A 75 14.95 -13.58 9.46
N LEU A 76 14.63 -14.16 10.64
CA LEU A 76 13.28 -14.24 11.19
C LEU A 76 12.89 -13.00 12.05
N HIS A 77 13.82 -12.09 12.32
CA HIS A 77 13.54 -10.92 13.15
C HIS A 77 12.83 -9.83 12.34
N VAL A 78 11.52 -9.69 12.56
CA VAL A 78 10.74 -8.58 11.99
C VAL A 78 11.11 -7.29 12.70
N ASP A 79 11.70 -6.35 11.96
CA ASP A 79 11.97 -5.00 12.47
C ASP A 79 10.65 -4.23 12.63
N VAL A 80 10.12 -4.23 13.86
CA VAL A 80 8.87 -3.55 14.21
C VAL A 80 8.95 -2.04 14.01
N GLN A 81 10.15 -1.44 14.08
CA GLN A 81 10.33 0.00 13.90
C GLN A 81 10.03 0.42 12.46
N ARG A 82 10.33 -0.44 11.48
CA ARG A 82 10.00 -0.19 10.07
C ARG A 82 8.50 -0.11 9.80
N LEU A 83 7.66 -0.70 10.65
CA LEU A 83 6.21 -0.59 10.52
C LEU A 83 5.72 0.85 10.75
N GLU A 84 6.49 1.70 11.44
CA GLU A 84 6.14 3.11 11.64
C GLU A 84 6.06 3.89 10.33
N TYR A 85 6.75 3.44 9.26
CA TYR A 85 6.64 4.04 7.93
C TYR A 85 5.24 3.92 7.32
N SER A 86 4.36 3.06 7.86
CA SER A 86 2.97 2.93 7.40
C SER A 86 2.08 4.12 7.77
N LYS A 87 2.46 4.97 8.74
CA LYS A 87 1.58 6.00 9.32
C LYS A 87 2.00 7.39 8.90
N ILE A 88 1.09 8.28 8.49
CA ILE A 88 1.46 9.67 8.14
C ILE A 88 2.26 10.35 9.27
N GLU A 89 1.83 10.21 10.51
CA GLU A 89 2.59 10.63 11.71
C GLU A 89 3.61 9.56 12.10
N GLY A 90 4.79 9.63 11.52
CA GLY A 90 5.85 8.62 11.66
C GLY A 90 7.24 9.23 11.42
N PRO A 91 8.23 8.41 11.06
CA PRO A 91 9.59 8.89 10.83
C PRO A 91 9.64 9.98 9.76
N SER A 92 10.66 10.85 9.89
CA SER A 92 10.87 12.00 9.01
C SER A 92 11.08 11.59 7.56
N ILE A 93 10.74 12.48 6.64
CA ILE A 93 10.97 12.26 5.21
C ILE A 93 12.47 12.26 4.89
N THR A 94 12.87 11.41 3.95
CA THR A 94 14.21 11.39 3.38
C THR A 94 14.43 12.64 2.54
N LEU A 95 15.44 13.44 2.87
CA LEU A 95 15.73 14.70 2.18
C LEU A 95 16.64 14.47 0.98
N ALA A 96 16.48 15.28 -0.08
CA ALA A 96 17.20 15.09 -1.33
C ALA A 96 18.74 15.08 -1.18
N TYR A 97 19.29 15.94 -0.32
CA TYR A 97 20.75 16.02 -0.09
C TYR A 97 21.31 14.76 0.59
N MET A 98 20.48 13.96 1.26
CA MET A 98 20.93 12.70 1.88
C MET A 98 21.41 11.70 0.82
N ALA A 99 21.03 11.90 -0.45
CA ALA A 99 21.55 11.13 -1.56
C ALA A 99 23.03 11.44 -1.87
N ASP A 100 23.59 12.57 -1.41
CA ASP A 100 25.00 12.91 -1.64
C ASP A 100 25.93 12.09 -0.74
N ASP A 101 25.46 11.71 0.45
CA ASP A 101 26.17 10.78 1.33
C ASP A 101 26.03 9.35 0.80
N LYS A 102 27.11 8.76 0.30
CA LYS A 102 27.13 7.39 -0.25
C LYS A 102 26.88 6.30 0.80
N THR A 103 27.09 6.61 2.08
CA THR A 103 26.90 5.66 3.18
C THR A 103 25.45 5.61 3.65
N HIS A 104 24.69 6.67 3.38
CA HIS A 104 23.28 6.76 3.75
C HIS A 104 22.43 5.75 2.97
N LYS A 105 21.64 5.00 3.74
CA LYS A 105 20.75 3.93 3.29
C LYS A 105 19.40 4.12 3.96
N GLU A 106 18.35 3.86 3.21
CA GLU A 106 16.97 3.86 3.68
C GLU A 106 16.25 2.62 3.15
N PRO A 107 15.26 2.08 3.89
CA PRO A 107 14.42 1.01 3.39
C PRO A 107 13.44 1.52 2.33
N LEU A 108 12.92 0.62 1.51
CA LEU A 108 12.08 0.96 0.35
C LEU A 108 10.80 1.73 0.73
N GLU A 109 10.15 1.32 1.82
CA GLU A 109 8.95 1.95 2.33
C GLU A 109 9.18 3.37 2.83
N ALA A 110 10.36 3.68 3.36
CA ALA A 110 10.73 5.04 3.78
C ALA A 110 10.87 5.97 2.56
N LEU A 111 11.46 5.47 1.47
CA LEU A 111 11.63 6.23 0.24
C LEU A 111 10.29 6.51 -0.45
N LEU A 112 9.42 5.49 -0.58
CA LEU A 112 8.09 5.68 -1.15
C LEU A 112 7.25 6.62 -0.29
N ARG A 113 7.31 6.45 1.04
CA ARG A 113 6.67 7.37 1.99
C ARG A 113 7.09 8.80 1.77
N SER A 114 8.39 9.03 1.70
CA SER A 114 8.96 10.35 1.53
C SER A 114 8.53 11.01 0.23
N LEU A 115 8.38 10.23 -0.84
CA LEU A 115 7.81 10.71 -2.10
C LEU A 115 6.32 11.07 -1.96
N LEU A 116 5.53 10.17 -1.37
CA LEU A 116 4.08 10.32 -1.22
C LEU A 116 3.68 11.50 -0.33
N LEU A 117 4.37 11.71 0.80
CA LEU A 117 4.06 12.82 1.70
C LEU A 117 4.39 14.17 1.07
N VAL A 118 5.58 14.29 0.45
CA VAL A 118 5.97 15.51 -0.28
C VAL A 118 5.01 15.78 -1.45
N PHE A 119 4.61 14.73 -2.17
CA PHE A 119 3.58 14.83 -3.20
C PHE A 119 2.25 15.32 -2.63
N MET A 120 1.70 14.65 -1.62
CA MET A 120 0.42 14.98 -1.00
C MET A 120 0.38 16.44 -0.54
N ASP A 121 1.38 16.90 0.21
CA ASP A 121 1.40 18.27 0.75
C ASP A 121 1.46 19.33 -0.35
N ASN A 122 2.31 19.14 -1.35
CA ASN A 122 2.42 20.09 -2.46
C ASN A 122 1.20 20.08 -3.37
N ALA A 123 0.69 18.89 -3.69
CA ALA A 123 -0.45 18.71 -4.58
C ALA A 123 -1.75 19.24 -3.98
N THR A 124 -2.00 18.98 -2.69
CA THR A 124 -3.19 19.47 -1.99
C THR A 124 -3.12 20.98 -1.77
N ALA A 125 -1.96 21.53 -1.39
CA ALA A 125 -1.78 22.97 -1.26
C ALA A 125 -2.00 23.71 -2.59
N GLU A 126 -1.50 23.17 -3.72
CA GLU A 126 -1.73 23.74 -5.04
C GLU A 126 -3.22 23.74 -5.40
N TYR A 127 -3.92 22.65 -5.12
CA TYR A 127 -5.36 22.56 -5.38
C TYR A 127 -6.15 23.59 -4.56
N THR A 128 -5.82 23.74 -3.27
CA THR A 128 -6.39 24.77 -2.41
C THR A 128 -6.13 26.16 -2.95
N PHE A 129 -4.90 26.44 -3.40
CA PHE A 129 -4.56 27.73 -4.01
C PHE A 129 -5.37 27.98 -5.30
N VAL A 130 -5.42 27.01 -6.21
CA VAL A 130 -6.17 27.13 -7.47
C VAL A 130 -7.64 27.46 -7.21
N LYS A 131 -8.26 26.77 -6.25
CA LYS A 131 -9.64 27.04 -5.84
C LYS A 131 -9.83 28.42 -5.21
N ALA A 132 -8.86 28.90 -4.45
CA ALA A 132 -8.96 30.17 -3.74
C ALA A 132 -8.66 31.39 -4.62
N PHE A 133 -7.74 31.26 -5.58
CA PHE A 133 -7.28 32.37 -6.41
C PHE A 133 -8.05 32.49 -7.72
N PHE A 134 -8.42 31.36 -8.34
CA PHE A 134 -9.13 31.34 -9.63
C PHE A 134 -10.65 31.15 -9.49
N SER A 135 -11.20 31.25 -8.28
CA SER A 135 -12.65 31.26 -8.08
C SER A 135 -13.28 32.49 -8.69
N PHE A 136 -14.48 32.30 -9.25
CA PHE A 136 -15.28 33.41 -9.73
C PHE A 136 -16.01 34.02 -8.52
N GLU A 137 -15.48 35.10 -7.95
CA GLU A 137 -16.25 35.91 -7.00
C GLU A 137 -17.34 36.63 -7.79
N THR A 138 -18.62 36.28 -7.60
CA THR A 138 -19.77 37.00 -8.17
C THR A 138 -20.07 38.28 -7.37
N THR A 139 -19.67 38.36 -6.11
CA THR A 139 -19.99 39.48 -5.21
C THR A 139 -18.83 40.44 -5.07
N LEU A 140 -18.97 41.65 -5.63
CA LEU A 140 -18.35 42.80 -4.98
C LEU A 140 -19.05 42.90 -3.62
N ASN A 141 -18.36 42.59 -2.52
CA ASN A 141 -18.79 43.10 -1.23
C ASN A 141 -18.63 44.61 -1.31
N THR A 142 -19.66 45.31 -1.77
CA THR A 142 -19.88 46.69 -1.36
C THR A 142 -19.97 46.62 0.15
N GLN A 143 -18.91 47.01 0.86
CA GLN A 143 -19.08 47.46 2.22
C GLN A 143 -19.94 48.71 2.14
N GLU A 144 -21.26 48.54 2.05
CA GLU A 144 -22.20 49.54 2.49
C GLU A 144 -21.94 49.68 3.99
N SER A 145 -21.12 50.68 4.30
CA SER A 145 -21.04 51.23 5.64
C SER A 145 -22.47 51.49 6.08
N THR A 146 -22.94 50.71 7.04
CA THR A 146 -24.20 50.90 7.76
C THR A 146 -24.11 52.19 8.59
N GLN A 147 -24.12 53.33 7.90
CA GLN A 147 -24.41 54.65 8.45
C GLN A 147 -25.40 55.35 7.51
N ALA A 148 -26.55 54.70 7.31
CA ALA A 148 -27.75 55.36 6.83
C ALA A 148 -28.76 55.42 7.99
N THR A 149 -28.51 56.32 8.93
CA THR A 149 -29.58 56.83 9.81
C THR A 149 -29.39 58.33 10.03
N LEU A 150 -30.49 59.06 9.77
CA LEU A 150 -30.83 60.41 10.21
C LEU A 150 -30.45 61.60 9.32
N SER A 151 -31.22 61.78 8.24
CA SER A 151 -31.59 63.12 7.77
C SER A 151 -33.03 63.43 8.21
N PRO A 152 -33.27 64.33 9.19
CA PRO A 152 -34.62 64.73 9.54
C PRO A 152 -34.98 66.03 8.82
N THR A 153 -35.97 66.00 7.93
CA THR A 153 -36.75 67.21 7.63
C THR A 153 -38.14 66.83 7.14
N SER A 154 -39.03 66.62 8.10
CA SER A 154 -40.46 66.86 7.92
C SER A 154 -40.82 67.92 8.94
N LEU A 155 -41.37 69.06 8.49
CA LEU A 155 -42.54 69.74 9.04
C LEU A 155 -42.75 71.13 8.41
N LEU A 156 -44.04 71.48 8.24
CA LEU A 156 -44.70 72.75 7.85
C LEU A 156 -44.93 72.94 6.33
N SER A 157 -46.11 73.27 5.78
CA SER A 157 -47.51 73.44 6.23
C SER A 157 -48.39 73.78 4.97
N PRO A 158 -49.73 73.99 5.08
CA PRO A 158 -50.75 73.51 4.12
C PRO A 158 -51.33 74.55 3.15
N ASP A 159 -52.12 74.07 2.16
CA ASP A 159 -53.48 74.53 1.76
C ASP A 159 -53.79 74.48 0.25
N ARG A 160 -55.05 74.07 -0.01
CA ARG A 160 -55.99 74.59 -1.04
C ARG A 160 -56.21 73.77 -2.33
N ALA A 161 -57.36 73.08 -2.28
CA ALA A 161 -58.44 73.04 -3.27
C ALA A 161 -58.24 72.35 -4.63
N THR A 162 -59.14 71.39 -4.87
CA THR A 162 -59.88 71.15 -6.12
C THR A 162 -59.08 71.07 -7.42
N PHE A 163 -58.99 69.88 -8.02
CA PHE A 163 -59.43 69.70 -9.41
C PHE A 163 -59.64 68.20 -9.70
N ALA A 164 -60.86 67.89 -10.13
CA ALA A 164 -61.21 66.63 -10.76
C ALA A 164 -60.98 66.79 -12.28
N ASP A 165 -60.44 65.76 -12.94
CA ASP A 165 -60.69 65.43 -14.35
C ASP A 165 -60.17 63.99 -14.55
N HIS A 166 -61.03 62.98 -14.69
CA HIS A 166 -61.74 62.54 -15.91
C HIS A 166 -60.85 61.89 -16.99
N ARG A 167 -61.08 60.57 -17.16
CA ARG A 167 -61.40 59.84 -18.42
C ARG A 167 -60.42 58.74 -18.94
N SER A 168 -60.99 57.53 -18.97
CA SER A 168 -60.95 56.42 -19.97
C SER A 168 -59.62 55.66 -20.20
N VAL A 169 -59.48 54.34 -19.98
CA VAL A 169 -60.21 53.11 -20.40
C VAL A 169 -59.64 52.47 -21.69
N SER A 170 -59.12 51.25 -21.50
CA SER A 170 -59.10 50.05 -22.36
C SER A 170 -58.50 50.04 -23.77
N GLY A 171 -57.55 49.11 -23.95
CA GLY A 171 -57.48 48.25 -25.13
C GLY A 171 -56.07 48.00 -25.68
N SER A 172 -55.50 46.81 -25.44
CA SER A 172 -54.95 45.89 -26.47
C SER A 172 -53.85 44.99 -25.90
N ASP A 173 -54.17 43.70 -25.73
CA ASP A 173 -53.22 42.60 -25.65
C ASP A 173 -52.41 42.49 -26.96
N TYR A 174 -51.11 42.17 -26.89
CA TYR A 174 -50.46 41.15 -27.74
C TYR A 174 -49.02 40.89 -27.24
N GLY A 175 -48.77 39.68 -26.72
CA GLY A 175 -47.45 39.04 -26.81
C GLY A 175 -46.45 39.23 -25.66
N GLY A 176 -46.86 39.28 -24.40
CA GLY A 176 -45.93 39.16 -23.27
C GLY A 176 -45.54 37.70 -23.00
N GLN A 177 -44.30 37.31 -23.30
CA GLN A 177 -43.73 36.08 -22.73
C GLN A 177 -43.80 36.16 -21.20
N GLN A 178 -44.72 35.40 -20.61
CA GLN A 178 -44.73 35.14 -19.18
C GLN A 178 -43.45 34.38 -18.83
N SER A 179 -42.43 35.09 -18.34
CA SER A 179 -41.31 34.47 -17.65
C SER A 179 -41.86 33.83 -16.38
N ARG A 180 -42.08 32.51 -16.43
CA ARG A 180 -42.43 31.74 -15.23
C ARG A 180 -41.31 31.94 -14.20
N PRO A 181 -41.63 32.26 -12.93
CA PRO A 181 -40.61 32.25 -11.88
C PRO A 181 -40.05 30.83 -11.80
N ALA A 182 -38.74 30.69 -11.94
CA ALA A 182 -38.07 29.40 -11.85
C ALA A 182 -38.45 28.71 -10.52
N SER A 183 -38.77 27.42 -10.58
CA SER A 183 -39.04 26.64 -9.37
C SER A 183 -37.80 26.66 -8.48
N ILE A 184 -37.99 26.64 -7.15
CA ILE A 184 -36.89 26.48 -6.18
C ILE A 184 -36.02 25.25 -6.55
N VAL A 185 -36.64 24.20 -7.11
CA VAL A 185 -35.97 23.00 -7.62
C VAL A 185 -35.06 23.30 -8.81
N ASP A 186 -35.49 24.15 -9.75
CA ASP A 186 -34.70 24.53 -10.92
C ASP A 186 -33.49 25.39 -10.52
N THR A 187 -33.65 26.26 -9.53
CA THR A 187 -32.54 27.07 -8.99
C THR A 187 -31.52 26.24 -8.22
N ILE A 188 -31.94 25.21 -7.48
CA ILE A 188 -31.03 24.29 -6.79
C ILE A 188 -30.24 23.46 -7.82
N ALA A 189 -30.93 22.91 -8.82
CA ALA A 189 -30.29 22.13 -9.89
C ALA A 189 -29.28 22.97 -10.69
N ALA A 190 -29.62 24.22 -11.01
CA ALA A 190 -28.71 25.14 -11.70
C ALA A 190 -27.47 25.50 -10.85
N ALA A 191 -27.66 25.73 -9.54
CA ALA A 191 -26.55 26.01 -8.64
C ALA A 191 -25.61 24.79 -8.45
N GLU A 192 -26.15 23.57 -8.42
CA GLU A 192 -25.36 22.34 -8.38
C GLU A 192 -24.57 22.10 -9.67
N ALA A 193 -25.20 22.36 -10.83
CA ALA A 193 -24.52 22.28 -12.13
C ALA A 193 -23.35 23.27 -12.22
N SER A 194 -23.54 24.52 -11.77
CA SER A 194 -22.48 25.54 -11.77
C SER A 194 -21.30 25.16 -10.86
N LYS A 195 -21.57 24.66 -9.65
CA LYS A 195 -20.51 24.17 -8.74
C LYS A 195 -19.71 23.00 -9.34
N LYS A 196 -20.39 22.14 -10.10
CA LYS A 196 -19.75 21.01 -10.79
C LYS A 196 -18.84 21.48 -11.93
N GLU A 197 -19.27 22.49 -12.68
CA GLU A 197 -18.47 23.10 -13.75
C GLU A 197 -17.23 23.81 -13.20
N GLU A 198 -17.37 24.60 -12.14
CA GLU A 198 -16.22 25.24 -11.45
C GLU A 198 -15.22 24.20 -10.94
N LYS A 199 -15.72 23.13 -10.31
CA LYS A 199 -14.87 22.02 -9.85
C LYS A 199 -14.10 21.39 -11.01
N ALA A 200 -14.77 21.12 -12.13
CA ALA A 200 -14.13 20.56 -13.32
C ALA A 200 -13.04 21.50 -13.89
N ASN A 201 -13.27 22.81 -13.85
CA ASN A 201 -12.26 23.80 -14.25
C ASN A 201 -11.03 23.78 -13.33
N PHE A 202 -11.23 23.77 -12.00
CA PHE A 202 -10.11 23.67 -11.05
C PHE A 202 -9.32 22.38 -11.22
N ASP A 203 -10.02 21.25 -11.40
CA ASP A 203 -9.39 19.96 -11.66
C ASP A 203 -8.55 19.99 -12.95
N ALA A 204 -9.02 20.68 -13.99
CA ALA A 204 -8.27 20.85 -15.24
C ALA A 204 -7.02 21.72 -15.09
N ILE A 205 -7.12 22.85 -14.38
CA ILE A 205 -5.97 23.73 -14.09
C ILE A 205 -4.92 22.98 -13.27
N TRP A 206 -5.35 22.33 -12.19
CA TRP A 206 -4.48 21.54 -11.33
C TRP A 206 -3.80 20.43 -12.11
N LYS A 207 -4.54 19.72 -12.97
CA LYS A 207 -3.97 18.67 -13.81
C LYS A 207 -2.90 19.23 -14.75
N GLN A 208 -3.12 20.37 -15.41
CA GLN A 208 -2.09 20.98 -16.26
C GLN A 208 -0.78 21.29 -15.52
N ILE A 209 -0.86 21.59 -14.21
CA ILE A 209 0.30 21.85 -13.35
C ILE A 209 0.95 20.55 -12.90
N MET A 210 0.16 19.59 -12.43
CA MET A 210 0.64 18.42 -11.69
C MET A 210 0.88 17.18 -12.55
N ASP A 211 0.35 17.10 -13.78
CA ASP A 211 0.54 15.96 -14.69
C ASP A 211 1.99 15.44 -14.78
N PRO A 212 3.03 16.28 -14.98
CA PRO A 212 4.40 15.79 -14.98
C PRO A 212 4.83 15.18 -13.64
N VAL A 213 4.34 15.69 -12.51
CA VAL A 213 4.61 15.15 -11.18
C VAL A 213 4.00 13.76 -11.02
N LEU A 214 2.76 13.57 -11.49
CA LEU A 214 2.07 12.27 -11.45
C LEU A 214 2.90 11.20 -12.17
N VAL A 215 3.46 11.54 -13.33
CA VAL A 215 4.34 10.65 -14.10
C VAL A 215 5.59 10.24 -13.31
N TYR A 216 6.24 11.17 -12.58
CA TYR A 216 7.40 10.82 -11.75
C TYR A 216 7.02 9.92 -10.58
N CYS A 217 5.88 10.17 -9.93
CA CYS A 217 5.36 9.31 -8.86
C CYS A 217 5.06 7.89 -9.36
N GLU A 218 4.37 7.75 -10.50
CA GLU A 218 4.10 6.45 -11.12
C GLU A 218 5.39 5.72 -11.52
N THR A 219 6.33 6.45 -12.14
CA THR A 219 7.61 5.86 -12.57
C THR A 219 8.43 5.38 -11.39
N PHE A 220 8.44 6.15 -10.29
CA PHE A 220 9.12 5.75 -9.08
C PHE A 220 8.47 4.51 -8.46
N LEU A 221 7.14 4.47 -8.35
CA LEU A 221 6.41 3.30 -7.84
C LEU A 221 6.69 2.05 -8.68
N LYS A 222 6.62 2.16 -10.01
CA LYS A 222 6.97 1.04 -10.92
C LYS A 222 8.38 0.52 -10.63
N SER A 223 9.33 1.43 -10.41
CA SER A 223 10.67 1.02 -10.01
C SER A 223 10.64 0.28 -8.67
N VAL A 224 9.89 0.74 -7.66
CA VAL A 224 9.83 0.11 -6.33
C VAL A 224 9.24 -1.31 -6.40
N LEU A 225 8.32 -1.55 -7.35
CA LEU A 225 7.69 -2.85 -7.56
C LEU A 225 8.52 -3.80 -8.44
N ASP A 226 9.61 -3.33 -9.05
CA ASP A 226 10.50 -4.12 -9.92
C ASP A 226 11.99 -3.95 -9.52
N PRO A 227 12.65 -4.99 -8.97
CA PRO A 227 12.14 -6.34 -8.73
C PRO A 227 11.08 -6.40 -7.62
N ILE A 228 10.31 -7.49 -7.58
CA ILE A 228 9.25 -7.69 -6.58
C ILE A 228 9.82 -7.51 -5.16
N PRO A 229 9.30 -6.56 -4.36
CA PRO A 229 9.81 -6.29 -3.02
C PRO A 229 9.32 -7.36 -2.02
N PRO A 230 9.94 -7.46 -0.84
CA PRO A 230 9.47 -8.36 0.21
C PRO A 230 8.04 -8.03 0.68
N ALA A 231 7.32 -9.05 1.14
CA ALA A 231 5.90 -8.95 1.49
C ALA A 231 5.57 -7.87 2.55
N VAL A 232 6.38 -7.78 3.61
CA VAL A 232 6.13 -6.87 4.74
C VAL A 232 6.31 -5.40 4.34
N PRO A 233 7.46 -4.97 3.76
CA PRO A 233 7.61 -3.63 3.17
C PRO A 233 6.49 -3.25 2.20
N LEU A 234 6.08 -4.19 1.33
CA LEU A 234 5.00 -3.96 0.38
C LEU A 234 3.67 -3.66 1.09
N LEU A 235 3.34 -4.45 2.11
CA LEU A 235 2.13 -4.23 2.90
C LEU A 235 2.19 -2.89 3.67
N THR A 236 3.34 -2.55 4.26
CA THR A 236 3.58 -1.26 4.93
C THR A 236 3.30 -0.10 4.00
N MET A 237 3.78 -0.17 2.75
CA MET A 237 3.51 0.83 1.71
C MET A 237 2.04 0.89 1.31
N ILE A 238 1.35 -0.26 1.19
CA ILE A 238 -0.10 -0.31 0.88
C ILE A 238 -0.92 0.37 1.99
N ARG A 239 -0.55 0.16 3.26
CA ARG A 239 -1.21 0.77 4.41
C ARG A 239 -0.95 2.27 4.48
N LEU A 240 0.27 2.70 4.18
CA LEU A 240 0.54 4.13 4.05
C LEU A 240 -0.33 4.80 2.99
N MET A 241 -0.48 4.20 1.81
CA MET A 241 -1.33 4.78 0.77
C MET A 241 -2.80 4.89 1.19
N GLU A 242 -3.29 3.94 1.99
CA GLU A 242 -4.63 4.02 2.58
C GLU A 242 -4.78 5.24 3.49
N ASP A 243 -3.83 5.44 4.41
CA ASP A 243 -3.82 6.61 5.29
C ASP A 243 -3.72 7.93 4.47
N VAL A 244 -2.88 7.96 3.43
CA VAL A 244 -2.74 9.12 2.53
C VAL A 244 -4.04 9.41 1.80
N VAL A 245 -4.77 8.39 1.31
CA VAL A 245 -6.08 8.58 0.69
C VAL A 245 -7.07 9.21 1.69
N LEU A 246 -7.12 8.68 2.91
CA LEU A 246 -7.99 9.23 3.96
C LEU A 246 -7.63 10.68 4.31
N GLU A 247 -6.35 11.02 4.34
CA GLU A 247 -5.89 12.38 4.61
C GLU A 247 -6.21 13.34 3.46
N VAL A 248 -6.06 12.91 2.21
CA VAL A 248 -6.42 13.69 1.03
C VAL A 248 -7.93 13.96 0.97
N GLN A 249 -8.76 13.01 1.39
CA GLN A 249 -10.20 13.19 1.53
C GLN A 249 -10.53 14.32 2.52
N LYS A 250 -9.85 14.37 3.69
CA LYS A 250 -10.02 15.48 4.65
C LYS A 250 -9.61 16.83 4.05
N ARG A 251 -8.56 16.84 3.21
CA ARG A 251 -8.08 18.03 2.50
C ARG A 251 -8.93 18.42 1.29
N ASN A 252 -9.98 17.65 0.96
CA ASN A 252 -10.93 17.90 -0.13
C ASN A 252 -10.23 18.11 -1.50
N CYS A 253 -9.30 17.20 -1.86
CA CYS A 253 -8.60 17.23 -3.14
C CYS A 253 -8.86 15.95 -3.97
N PRO A 254 -9.99 15.88 -4.69
CA PRO A 254 -10.37 14.68 -5.45
C PRO A 254 -9.35 14.23 -6.50
N PRO A 255 -8.68 15.11 -7.27
CA PRO A 255 -7.68 14.66 -8.25
C PRO A 255 -6.54 13.84 -7.63
N VAL A 256 -6.07 14.23 -6.43
CA VAL A 256 -5.02 13.49 -5.69
C VAL A 256 -5.59 12.19 -5.13
N GLU A 257 -6.82 12.19 -4.63
CA GLU A 257 -7.49 11.01 -4.08
C GLU A 257 -7.55 9.90 -5.13
N PHE A 258 -8.08 10.21 -6.32
CA PHE A 258 -8.17 9.25 -7.42
C PHE A 258 -6.81 8.73 -7.85
N PHE A 259 -5.81 9.60 -7.90
CA PHE A 259 -4.46 9.23 -8.28
C PHE A 259 -3.81 8.27 -7.28
N VAL A 260 -3.78 8.63 -5.98
CA VAL A 260 -3.17 7.78 -4.94
C VAL A 260 -3.93 6.46 -4.78
N PHE A 261 -5.26 6.48 -4.90
CA PHE A 261 -6.05 5.26 -4.92
C PHE A 261 -5.66 4.34 -6.10
N GLY A 262 -5.45 4.92 -7.29
CA GLY A 262 -4.94 4.19 -8.46
C GLY A 262 -3.57 3.56 -8.22
N LEU A 263 -2.64 4.29 -7.59
CA LEU A 263 -1.33 3.76 -7.20
C LEU A 263 -1.47 2.57 -6.24
N ARG A 264 -2.34 2.68 -5.23
CA ARG A 264 -2.61 1.61 -4.26
C ARG A 264 -3.12 0.34 -4.94
N LEU A 265 -4.04 0.48 -5.90
CA LEU A 265 -4.59 -0.65 -6.64
C LEU A 265 -3.53 -1.40 -7.44
N GLN A 266 -2.46 -0.74 -7.91
CA GLN A 266 -1.37 -1.42 -8.62
C GLN A 266 -0.55 -2.34 -7.72
N MET A 267 -0.48 -2.06 -6.42
CA MET A 267 0.33 -2.83 -5.46
C MET A 267 -0.36 -4.12 -4.98
N TRP A 268 -1.69 -4.13 -4.94
CA TRP A 268 -2.46 -5.27 -4.45
C TRP A 268 -2.24 -6.57 -5.23
N PRO A 269 -2.26 -6.59 -6.58
CA PRO A 269 -1.95 -7.79 -7.36
C PRO A 269 -0.55 -8.34 -7.07
N VAL A 270 0.44 -7.46 -6.88
CA VAL A 270 1.82 -7.85 -6.53
C VAL A 270 1.84 -8.53 -5.16
N PHE A 271 1.14 -7.95 -4.17
CA PHE A 271 1.04 -8.55 -2.84
C PHE A 271 0.31 -9.90 -2.87
N GLN A 272 -0.79 -10.00 -3.60
CA GLN A 272 -1.52 -11.27 -3.78
C GLN A 272 -0.64 -12.35 -4.39
N LYS A 273 0.18 -12.00 -5.39
CA LYS A 273 1.14 -12.93 -6.00
C LYS A 273 2.15 -13.45 -4.96
N ILE A 274 2.78 -12.57 -4.18
CA ILE A 274 3.74 -12.96 -3.15
C ILE A 274 3.09 -13.89 -2.10
N MET A 275 1.87 -13.57 -1.67
CA MET A 275 1.16 -14.40 -0.69
C MET A 275 0.77 -15.77 -1.25
N ALA A 276 0.41 -15.85 -2.55
CA ALA A 276 0.13 -17.11 -3.21
C ALA A 276 1.39 -17.99 -3.30
N GLU A 277 2.54 -17.41 -3.69
CA GLU A 277 3.84 -18.10 -3.73
C GLU A 277 4.24 -18.63 -2.35
N ASN A 278 4.03 -17.84 -1.28
CA ASN A 278 4.27 -18.28 0.09
C ASN A 278 3.32 -19.40 0.53
N ALA A 279 2.04 -19.33 0.16
CA ALA A 279 1.07 -20.38 0.46
C ALA A 279 1.41 -21.69 -0.26
N GLU A 280 1.89 -21.63 -1.50
CA GLU A 280 2.34 -22.80 -2.25
C GLU A 280 3.61 -23.40 -1.64
N ALA A 281 4.58 -22.58 -1.23
CA ALA A 281 5.77 -23.04 -0.53
C ALA A 281 5.44 -23.78 0.78
N LEU A 282 4.47 -23.27 1.56
CA LEU A 282 3.99 -23.93 2.78
C LEU A 282 3.27 -25.25 2.51
N LYS A 283 2.46 -25.32 1.44
CA LYS A 283 1.80 -26.56 1.03
C LYS A 283 2.81 -27.63 0.65
N LYS A 284 3.82 -27.26 -0.15
CA LYS A 284 4.89 -28.16 -0.54
C LYS A 284 5.66 -28.69 0.67
N LEU A 285 5.99 -27.83 1.63
CA LEU A 285 6.63 -28.25 2.87
C LEU A 285 5.77 -29.23 3.68
N ALA A 286 4.45 -29.00 3.72
CA ALA A 286 3.52 -29.89 4.40
C ALA A 286 3.41 -31.26 3.71
N GLU A 287 3.35 -31.29 2.37
CA GLU A 287 3.34 -32.53 1.58
C GLU A 287 4.63 -33.34 1.77
N GLU A 288 5.80 -32.69 1.75
CA GLU A 288 7.09 -33.34 2.03
C GLU A 288 7.12 -33.97 3.44
N GLN A 289 6.56 -33.28 4.43
CA GLN A 289 6.44 -33.80 5.79
C GLN A 289 5.47 -35.00 5.87
N GLU A 290 4.35 -34.96 5.15
CA GLU A 290 3.41 -36.09 5.07
C GLU A 290 4.05 -37.32 4.43
N GLU A 291 4.75 -37.15 3.30
CA GLU A 291 5.50 -38.24 2.66
C GLU A 291 6.54 -38.85 3.61
N GLU A 292 7.29 -38.01 4.33
CA GLU A 292 8.25 -38.45 5.32
C GLU A 292 7.56 -39.28 6.42
N THR A 293 6.43 -38.80 6.97
CA THR A 293 5.68 -39.54 7.99
C THR A 293 5.14 -40.88 7.46
N MET A 294 4.65 -40.92 6.21
CA MET A 294 4.19 -42.15 5.58
C MET A 294 5.32 -43.16 5.40
N ILE A 295 6.49 -42.73 4.93
CA ILE A 295 7.67 -43.58 4.78
C ILE A 295 8.04 -44.23 6.12
N PHE A 296 8.13 -43.44 7.19
CA PHE A 296 8.49 -43.99 8.50
C PHE A 296 7.37 -44.85 9.12
N SER A 297 6.10 -44.59 8.81
CA SER A 297 5.00 -45.46 9.22
C SER A 297 5.06 -46.84 8.53
N ASN A 298 5.41 -46.86 7.24
CA ASN A 298 5.58 -48.09 6.47
C ASN A 298 6.82 -48.86 6.93
N LEU A 299 7.92 -48.16 7.22
CA LEU A 299 9.12 -48.76 7.81
C LEU A 299 8.81 -49.44 9.15
N LEU A 300 8.02 -48.79 10.02
CA LEU A 300 7.60 -49.37 11.29
C LEU A 300 6.75 -50.65 11.10
N ARG A 301 5.81 -50.65 10.13
CA ARG A 301 5.03 -51.86 9.79
C ARG A 301 5.93 -52.98 9.28
N LEU A 302 6.89 -52.66 8.40
CA LEU A 302 7.86 -53.63 7.89
C LEU A 302 8.71 -54.21 9.02
N ARG A 303 9.18 -53.38 9.96
CA ARG A 303 9.89 -53.83 11.16
C ARG A 303 9.08 -54.86 11.94
N GLN A 304 7.80 -54.60 12.17
CA GLN A 304 6.90 -55.51 12.91
C GLN A 304 6.77 -56.85 12.19
N GLU A 305 6.59 -56.86 10.87
CA GLU A 305 6.48 -58.09 10.08
C GLU A 305 7.80 -58.87 10.01
N LEU A 306 8.94 -58.18 9.81
CA LEU A 306 10.27 -58.80 9.86
C LEU A 306 10.54 -59.42 11.23
N THR A 307 10.22 -58.73 12.32
CA THR A 307 10.38 -59.26 13.68
C THR A 307 9.57 -60.55 13.85
N LYS A 308 8.30 -60.56 13.40
CA LYS A 308 7.45 -61.77 13.43
C LYS A 308 8.01 -62.90 12.58
N LEU A 309 8.49 -62.61 11.37
CA LEU A 309 9.05 -63.59 10.45
C LEU A 309 10.32 -64.24 11.00
N ILE A 310 11.23 -63.44 11.54
CA ILE A 310 12.49 -63.91 12.13
C ILE A 310 12.19 -64.82 13.33
N LEU A 311 11.26 -64.42 14.20
CA LEU A 311 10.84 -65.25 15.32
C LEU A 311 10.21 -66.56 14.84
N ARG A 312 9.30 -66.53 13.87
CA ARG A 312 8.70 -67.75 13.28
C ARG A 312 9.74 -68.69 12.70
N HIS A 313 10.67 -68.18 11.89
CA HIS A 313 11.71 -68.99 11.27
C HIS A 313 12.66 -69.59 12.32
N SER A 314 13.06 -68.78 13.30
CA SER A 314 13.96 -69.23 14.37
C SER A 314 13.33 -70.29 15.28
N ASN A 315 12.02 -70.21 15.55
CA ASN A 315 11.30 -71.19 16.39
C ASN A 315 11.19 -72.59 15.75
N LEU A 316 11.48 -72.74 14.46
CA LEU A 316 11.55 -74.05 13.80
C LEU A 316 12.83 -74.82 14.18
N ILE A 317 13.83 -74.12 14.74
CA ILE A 317 15.11 -74.70 15.16
C ILE A 317 14.96 -75.18 16.61
N LYS A 318 15.11 -76.49 16.84
CA LYS A 318 14.95 -77.11 18.17
C LYS A 318 16.08 -76.80 19.15
N ASP A 319 17.28 -76.53 18.64
CA ASP A 319 18.44 -76.18 19.47
C ASP A 319 18.41 -74.70 19.84
N VAL A 320 18.50 -74.41 21.14
CA VAL A 320 18.49 -73.05 21.70
C VAL A 320 19.69 -72.23 21.21
N VAL A 321 20.86 -72.86 21.04
CA VAL A 321 22.07 -72.18 20.56
C VAL A 321 21.97 -71.95 19.05
N GLY A 322 21.54 -72.96 18.29
CA GLY A 322 21.25 -72.82 16.86
C GLY A 322 20.20 -71.76 16.54
N GLN A 323 19.14 -71.67 17.35
CA GLN A 323 18.10 -70.65 17.23
C GLN A 323 18.66 -69.23 17.41
N ALA A 324 19.43 -69.00 18.47
CA ALA A 324 20.02 -67.70 18.76
C ALA A 324 21.09 -67.30 17.71
N THR A 325 21.85 -68.28 17.21
CA THR A 325 22.86 -68.07 16.15
C THR A 325 22.19 -67.68 14.83
N ALA A 326 21.08 -68.32 14.45
CA ALA A 326 20.32 -67.95 13.27
C ALA A 326 19.70 -66.55 13.37
N GLN A 327 19.17 -66.18 14.55
CA GLN A 327 18.65 -64.83 14.79
C GLN A 327 19.75 -63.76 14.67
N SER A 328 20.91 -63.98 15.30
CA SER A 328 22.05 -63.07 15.25
C SER A 328 22.55 -62.85 13.81
N ALA A 329 22.67 -63.90 13.00
CA ALA A 329 23.08 -63.78 11.60
C ALA A 329 22.11 -62.93 10.75
N ILE A 330 20.79 -63.06 10.99
CA ILE A 330 19.78 -62.28 10.26
C ILE A 330 19.80 -60.82 10.72
N TYR A 331 19.89 -60.55 12.02
CA TYR A 331 19.97 -59.17 12.53
C TYR A 331 21.24 -58.45 12.05
N GLN A 332 22.37 -59.15 12.00
CA GLN A 332 23.62 -58.61 11.47
C GLN A 332 23.51 -58.26 9.97
N SER A 333 22.86 -59.13 9.19
CA SER A 333 22.60 -58.86 7.76
C SER A 333 21.68 -57.64 7.55
N LEU A 334 20.65 -57.49 8.39
CA LEU A 334 19.76 -56.32 8.36
C LEU A 334 20.50 -55.03 8.74
N LEU A 335 21.34 -55.06 9.77
CA LEU A 335 22.16 -53.92 10.18
C LEU A 335 23.15 -53.50 9.10
N GLN A 336 23.77 -54.46 8.42
CA GLN A 336 24.66 -54.19 7.29
C GLN A 336 23.90 -53.54 6.12
N GLY A 337 22.69 -54.02 5.81
CA GLY A 337 21.83 -53.41 4.78
C GLY A 337 21.39 -51.99 5.14
N LEU A 338 20.98 -51.76 6.38
CA LEU A 338 20.53 -50.44 6.85
C LEU A 338 21.66 -49.41 6.94
N SER A 339 22.91 -49.85 7.13
CA SER A 339 24.09 -48.97 7.24
C SER A 339 24.79 -48.66 5.92
N GLN A 340 24.50 -49.40 4.84
CA GLN A 340 25.10 -49.15 3.51
C GLN A 340 24.57 -47.89 2.81
N GLY A 341 23.43 -47.33 3.24
CA GLY A 341 22.87 -46.09 2.69
C GLY A 341 23.34 -44.84 3.44
N THR A 342 24.37 -44.16 2.94
CA THR A 342 24.97 -42.95 3.55
C THR A 342 23.99 -41.80 3.77
N HIS A 343 22.94 -41.67 2.94
CA HIS A 343 21.96 -40.57 3.06
C HIS A 343 20.82 -40.84 4.05
N LEU A 344 20.47 -42.11 4.32
CA LEU A 344 19.37 -42.48 5.23
C LEU A 344 19.83 -42.58 6.68
N SER A 345 21.09 -42.96 6.93
CA SER A 345 21.66 -43.15 8.28
C SER A 345 21.80 -41.87 9.11
N ALA A 346 21.68 -40.68 8.49
CA ALA A 346 21.72 -39.40 9.19
C ALA A 346 20.36 -38.97 9.80
N HIS A 347 19.24 -39.55 9.34
CA HIS A 347 17.92 -39.12 9.78
C HIS A 347 17.57 -39.69 11.19
N PRO A 348 17.04 -38.89 12.14
CA PRO A 348 16.78 -39.36 13.52
C PRO A 348 15.88 -40.59 13.60
N LYS A 349 14.81 -40.66 12.80
CA LYS A 349 13.92 -41.83 12.76
C LYS A 349 14.59 -43.07 12.13
N SER A 350 15.52 -42.90 11.20
CA SER A 350 16.30 -44.01 10.65
C SER A 350 17.35 -44.49 11.64
N GLN A 351 17.97 -43.58 12.40
CA GLN A 351 18.86 -43.93 13.51
C GLN A 351 18.14 -44.73 14.59
N GLN A 352 16.88 -44.40 14.90
CA GLN A 352 16.04 -45.20 15.80
C GLN A 352 15.76 -46.61 15.25
N GLU A 353 15.67 -46.79 13.92
CA GLU A 353 15.57 -48.11 13.28
C GLU A 353 16.84 -48.92 13.45
N ILE A 354 18.00 -48.32 13.15
CA ILE A 354 19.31 -48.96 13.31
C ILE A 354 19.53 -49.36 14.79
N ALA A 355 19.23 -48.46 15.73
CA ALA A 355 19.37 -48.71 17.16
C ALA A 355 18.48 -49.87 17.65
N TYR A 356 17.25 -50.00 17.13
CA TYR A 356 16.37 -51.11 17.48
C TYR A 356 16.97 -52.46 17.09
N TRP A 357 17.43 -52.62 15.85
CA TRP A 357 18.03 -53.87 15.38
C TRP A 357 19.37 -54.17 16.06
N ALA A 358 20.16 -53.15 16.38
CA ALA A 358 21.42 -53.29 17.10
C ALA A 358 21.22 -53.85 18.51
N ASN A 359 20.21 -53.37 19.23
CA ASN A 359 19.87 -53.90 20.55
C ASN A 359 19.45 -55.38 20.50
N LEU A 360 18.67 -55.78 19.48
CA LEU A 360 18.25 -57.18 19.27
C LEU A 360 19.42 -58.11 18.93
N GLU A 361 20.35 -57.64 18.09
CA GLU A 361 21.59 -58.36 17.79
C GLU A 361 22.42 -58.57 19.07
N GLU A 362 22.60 -57.51 19.86
CA GLU A 362 23.44 -57.61 21.04
C GLU A 362 22.81 -58.51 22.12
N GLU A 363 21.49 -58.45 22.31
CA GLU A 363 20.77 -59.36 23.19
C GLU A 363 20.89 -60.83 22.76
N THR A 364 20.76 -61.13 21.46
CA THR A 364 20.90 -62.50 20.95
C THR A 364 22.32 -63.01 21.08
N ARG A 365 23.32 -62.17 20.81
CA ARG A 365 24.74 -62.49 21.03
C ARG A 365 25.05 -62.79 22.49
N ARG A 366 24.48 -62.02 23.43
CA ARG A 366 24.59 -62.29 24.88
C ARG A 366 23.96 -63.65 25.26
N LYS A 367 22.82 -64.01 24.66
CA LYS A 367 22.17 -65.32 24.88
C LYS A 367 23.07 -66.48 24.42
N ILE A 368 23.70 -66.38 23.25
CA ILE A 368 24.66 -67.37 22.74
C ILE A 368 25.81 -67.58 23.74
N LEU A 369 26.42 -66.48 24.22
CA LEU A 369 27.53 -66.53 25.18
C LEU A 369 27.11 -67.15 26.52
N SER A 370 25.89 -66.87 26.99
CA SER A 370 25.36 -67.43 28.24
C SER A 370 25.04 -68.93 28.15
N ALA A 371 24.56 -69.39 27.00
CA ALA A 371 24.26 -70.79 26.74
C ALA A 371 25.53 -71.63 26.57
N GLY A 372 26.56 -71.09 25.90
CA GLY A 372 27.87 -71.73 25.76
C GLY A 372 28.58 -71.96 27.10
N ARG A 373 28.44 -71.03 28.06
CA ARG A 373 28.99 -71.18 29.43
C ARG A 373 28.28 -72.24 30.27
N ARG A 374 27.00 -72.55 29.98
CA ARG A 374 26.26 -73.64 30.64
C ARG A 374 26.59 -75.03 30.08
N SER A 375 27.08 -75.11 28.84
CA SER A 375 27.50 -76.38 28.22
C SER A 375 28.92 -76.82 28.60
N GLN A 376 29.71 -75.95 29.26
CA GLN A 376 31.09 -76.22 29.72
C GLN A 376 31.18 -76.53 31.22
N ARG A 377 30.06 -76.55 31.93
CA ARG A 377 29.92 -77.11 33.29
C ARG A 377 29.14 -78.40 33.19
#